data_AF-A0A957L360-F1
#
_entry.id   AF-A0A957L360-F1
#
_cell.length_a   1.000
_cell.length_b   1.000
_cell.length_c   1.000
_cell.angle_alpha   90.00
_cell.angle_beta   90.00
_cell.angle_gamma   90.00
#
_symmetry.space_group_name_H-M   'P 1'
#
loop_
_entity.id
_entity.type
_entity.pdbx_description
1 polymer ?
#
loop_
_entity_poly.entity_id
_entity_poly.type
_entity_poly.pdbx_seq_one_letter_code
_entity_poly.pdbx_strand_id
1 'polypeptide(L)'
;CAAEPTLELSTPVFDRITIHLDEQYHAGATFVIETTRHGPGDQYIQSAELNGNPLDTAWIYQRDLTEGGHLKLKLGAEPNKAWGNAPGVEDSDHHDNRDVGFGP
;
A
#
# COMPACT_ATOMS: atom_id res chain seq x y z
N CYS A 1 8.66 -5.38 19.72
CA CYS A 1 8.43 -4.32 18.71
C CYS A 1 8.90 -4.81 17.36
N ALA A 2 7.98 -5.17 16.47
CA ALA A 2 8.27 -5.19 15.03
C ALA A 2 7.45 -4.03 14.45
N ALA A 3 8.11 -2.96 14.02
CA ALA A 3 7.44 -1.98 13.19
C ALA A 3 7.19 -2.67 11.84
N GLU A 4 5.93 -2.77 11.42
CA GLU A 4 5.60 -3.28 10.08
C GLU A 4 5.89 -2.15 9.09
N PRO A 5 6.88 -2.31 8.17
CA PRO A 5 7.20 -1.26 7.23
C PRO A 5 6.08 -1.10 6.20
N THR A 6 5.71 0.15 5.92
CA THR A 6 4.71 0.53 4.92
C THR A 6 5.37 1.17 3.71
N LEU A 7 4.70 1.06 2.56
CA LEU A 7 5.06 1.74 1.32
C LEU A 7 3.94 2.69 0.92
N GLU A 8 4.26 3.96 0.72
CA GLU A 8 3.31 4.97 0.24
C GLU A 8 3.12 4.88 -1.27
N LEU A 9 1.87 5.03 -1.70
CA LEU A 9 1.49 5.04 -3.10
C LEU A 9 1.64 6.45 -3.67
N SER A 10 2.32 6.54 -4.80
CA SER A 10 2.43 7.75 -5.60
C SER A 10 2.02 7.45 -7.04
N THR A 11 1.82 8.50 -7.84
CA THR A 11 1.46 8.33 -9.24
C THR A 11 2.62 7.75 -10.03
N PRO A 12 2.48 6.53 -10.59
CA PRO A 12 3.54 5.93 -11.38
C PRO A 12 3.63 6.60 -12.76
N VAL A 13 4.83 6.59 -13.32
CA VAL A 13 5.11 7.15 -14.66
C VAL A 13 4.75 6.17 -15.77
N PHE A 14 4.81 4.87 -15.50
CA PHE A 14 4.57 3.81 -16.49
C PHE A 14 3.20 3.16 -16.31
N ASP A 15 2.65 2.64 -17.41
CA ASP A 15 1.37 1.93 -17.37
C ASP A 15 1.48 0.54 -16.75
N ARG A 16 2.67 -0.08 -16.79
CA ARG A 16 2.93 -1.36 -16.16
C ARG A 16 4.36 -1.45 -15.64
N ILE A 17 4.51 -1.92 -14.41
CA ILE A 17 5.78 -2.21 -13.76
C ILE A 17 5.71 -3.66 -13.27
N THR A 18 6.79 -4.42 -13.43
CA THR A 18 6.92 -5.78 -12.91
C THR A 18 8.17 -5.85 -12.06
N ILE A 19 7.98 -6.12 -10.78
CA ILE A 19 9.05 -6.27 -9.79
C ILE A 19 9.28 -7.76 -9.63
N HIS A 20 10.48 -8.21 -10.00
CA HIS A 20 10.93 -9.57 -9.73
C HIS A 20 11.57 -9.60 -8.35
N LEU A 21 11.08 -10.47 -7.48
CA LEU A 21 11.56 -10.62 -6.12
C LEU A 21 12.47 -11.84 -6.05
N ASP A 22 13.44 -11.80 -5.15
CA ASP A 22 14.32 -12.95 -4.91
C ASP A 22 13.57 -14.00 -4.07
N GLU A 23 13.30 -15.16 -4.68
CA GLU A 23 12.59 -16.28 -4.07
C GLU A 23 13.31 -16.84 -2.83
N GLN A 24 14.61 -16.55 -2.65
CA GLN A 24 15.35 -16.94 -1.44
C GLN A 24 14.91 -16.17 -0.20
N TYR A 25 14.42 -14.93 -0.38
CA TYR A 25 14.09 -14.02 0.71
C TYR A 25 12.60 -13.67 0.77
N HIS A 26 11.85 -13.91 -0.31
CA HIS A 26 10.46 -13.53 -0.46
C HIS A 26 9.64 -14.67 -1.05
N ALA A 27 8.46 -14.92 -0.46
CA ALA A 27 7.58 -16.00 -0.92
C ALA A 27 6.93 -15.68 -2.28
N GLY A 28 6.72 -14.40 -2.57
CA GLY A 28 6.24 -13.95 -3.87
C GLY A 28 7.38 -13.87 -4.87
N ALA A 29 7.23 -14.51 -6.03
CA ALA A 29 8.22 -14.42 -7.12
C ALA A 29 8.11 -13.09 -7.90
N THR A 30 6.91 -12.49 -7.96
CA THR A 30 6.65 -11.31 -8.78
C THR A 30 5.53 -10.46 -8.21
N PHE A 31 5.73 -9.14 -8.23
CA PHE A 31 4.71 -8.13 -7.94
C PHE A 31 4.50 -7.23 -9.16
N VAL A 32 3.26 -7.11 -9.63
CA VAL A 32 2.90 -6.30 -10.79
C VAL A 32 2.16 -5.06 -10.34
N ILE A 33 2.51 -3.91 -10.91
CA ILE A 33 1.74 -2.68 -10.78
C ILE A 33 1.22 -2.34 -12.18
N GLU A 34 -0.09 -2.26 -12.35
CA GLU A 34 -0.73 -1.82 -13.60
C GLU A 34 -1.55 -0.57 -13.36
N THR A 35 -1.52 0.35 -14.32
CA THR A 35 -2.36 1.54 -14.29
C THR A 35 -3.28 1.62 -15.48
N THR A 36 -4.48 2.14 -15.24
CA THR A 36 -5.43 2.50 -16.28
C THR A 36 -5.59 4.01 -16.31
N ARG A 37 -5.27 4.62 -17.45
CA ARG A 37 -5.38 6.06 -17.70
C ARG A 37 -5.77 6.35 -19.16
N HIS A 38 -6.27 7.55 -19.43
CA HIS A 38 -6.58 8.05 -20.77
C HIS A 38 -5.39 8.74 -21.44
N GLY A 39 -4.46 9.29 -20.66
CA GLY A 39 -3.26 9.91 -21.20
C GLY A 39 -2.30 10.42 -20.12
N PRO A 40 -1.18 11.06 -20.53
CA PRO A 40 -0.14 11.52 -19.60
C PRO A 40 -0.60 12.62 -18.63
N GLY A 41 -1.73 13.28 -18.89
CA GLY A 41 -2.34 14.26 -17.98
C GLY A 41 -3.06 13.66 -16.77
N ASP A 42 -3.30 12.35 -16.75
CA ASP A 42 -3.98 11.68 -15.65
C ASP A 42 -3.00 11.41 -14.51
N GLN A 43 -2.84 12.39 -13.62
CA GLN A 43 -1.81 12.36 -12.59
C GLN A 43 -2.32 11.99 -11.19
N TYR A 44 -3.62 11.75 -11.01
CA TYR A 44 -4.22 11.50 -9.70
C TYR A 44 -4.82 10.11 -9.58
N ILE A 45 -4.50 9.40 -8.51
CA ILE A 45 -5.11 8.11 -8.18
C ILE A 45 -6.58 8.31 -7.81
N GLN A 46 -7.46 7.65 -8.57
CA GLN A 46 -8.90 7.67 -8.39
C GLN A 46 -9.36 6.49 -7.53
N SER A 47 -8.71 5.33 -7.69
CA SER A 47 -8.95 4.12 -6.94
C SER A 47 -7.75 3.17 -7.05
N ALA A 48 -7.61 2.27 -6.09
CA ALA A 48 -6.62 1.21 -6.09
C ALA A 48 -7.25 -0.14 -5.74
N GLU A 49 -6.70 -1.22 -6.29
CA GLU A 49 -7.03 -2.59 -5.92
C GLU A 49 -5.74 -3.37 -5.65
N LEU A 50 -5.66 -4.03 -4.51
CA LEU A 50 -4.56 -4.91 -4.15
C LEU A 50 -5.06 -6.35 -4.20
N ASN A 51 -4.50 -7.16 -5.10
CA ASN A 51 -4.88 -8.57 -5.28
C ASN A 51 -6.38 -8.78 -5.53
N GLY A 52 -7.02 -7.80 -6.18
CA GLY A 52 -8.46 -7.81 -6.50
C GLY A 52 -9.37 -7.27 -5.40
N ASN A 53 -8.82 -6.90 -4.24
CA ASN A 53 -9.57 -6.25 -3.16
C ASN A 53 -9.42 -4.73 -3.25
N PRO A 54 -10.51 -3.95 -3.03
CA PRO A 54 -10.43 -2.49 -2.95
C PRO A 54 -9.42 -2.06 -1.89
N LEU A 55 -8.55 -1.12 -2.24
CA LEU A 55 -7.58 -0.50 -1.35
C LEU A 55 -7.95 0.97 -1.18
N ASP A 56 -8.43 1.33 0.02
CA ASP A 56 -8.89 2.69 0.35
C ASP A 56 -7.83 3.52 1.09
N THR A 57 -6.66 2.95 1.35
CA THR A 57 -5.48 3.62 1.91
C THR A 57 -4.52 4.03 0.80
N ALA A 58 -3.76 5.10 1.03
CA ALA A 58 -2.69 5.55 0.13
C ALA A 58 -1.34 4.83 0.40
N TRP A 59 -1.38 3.65 1.02
CA TRP A 59 -0.20 2.87 1.37
C TRP A 59 -0.56 1.38 1.47
N ILE A 60 0.45 0.52 1.31
CA ILE A 60 0.37 -0.94 1.51
C ILE A 60 1.45 -1.39 2.50
N TYR A 61 1.29 -2.57 3.09
CA TYR A 61 2.38 -3.14 3.88
C TYR A 61 3.45 -3.71 2.95
N GLN A 62 4.71 -3.62 3.38
CA GLN A 62 5.82 -4.25 2.66
C GLN A 62 5.60 -5.76 2.52
N ARG A 63 4.95 -6.41 3.51
CA ARG A 63 4.63 -7.84 3.45
C ARG A 63 3.77 -8.18 2.22
N ASP A 64 2.78 -7.34 1.90
CA ASP A 64 1.87 -7.53 0.78
C ASP A 64 2.62 -7.47 -0.57
N LEU A 65 3.67 -6.65 -0.64
CA LEU A 65 4.57 -6.64 -1.80
C LEU A 65 5.41 -7.91 -1.85
N THR A 66 6.01 -8.33 -0.74
CA THR A 66 6.93 -9.48 -0.68
C THR A 66 6.24 -10.84 -0.83
N GLU A 67 4.94 -10.92 -0.55
CA GLU A 67 4.11 -12.08 -0.88
C GLU A 67 3.78 -12.16 -2.38
N GLY A 68 4.10 -11.10 -3.13
CA GLY A 68 3.83 -10.97 -4.55
C GLY A 68 2.37 -10.63 -4.83
N GLY A 69 2.04 -10.53 -6.11
CA GLY A 69 0.67 -10.25 -6.54
C GLY A 69 0.54 -9.06 -7.48
N HIS A 70 -0.56 -8.32 -7.37
CA HIS A 70 -0.96 -7.32 -8.35
C HIS A 70 -1.65 -6.12 -7.70
N LEU A 71 -1.05 -4.94 -7.87
CA LEU A 71 -1.65 -3.65 -7.58
C LEU A 71 -2.18 -3.01 -8.87
N LYS A 72 -3.48 -2.72 -8.91
CA LYS A 72 -4.09 -1.95 -10.01
C LYS A 72 -4.43 -0.56 -9.55
N LEU A 73 -4.04 0.44 -10.33
CA LEU A 73 -4.32 1.85 -10.07
C LEU A 73 -5.17 2.43 -11.21
N LYS A 74 -6.26 3.09 -10.87
CA LYS A 74 -7.01 3.91 -11.84
C LYS A 74 -6.59 5.36 -11.67
N LEU A 75 -6.18 6.00 -12.75
CA LEU A 75 -5.70 7.37 -12.72
C LEU A 75 -6.65 8.30 -13.49
N GLY A 76 -6.66 9.57 -13.10
CA GLY A 76 -7.49 10.61 -13.71
C GLY A 76 -6.83 11.99 -13.60
N ALA A 77 -7.36 12.94 -14.37
CA ALA A 77 -6.83 14.29 -14.48
C ALA A 77 -7.08 15.18 -13.26
N GLU A 78 -8.07 14.85 -12.42
CA GLU A 78 -8.44 15.66 -11.26
C GLU A 78 -8.24 14.91 -9.93
N PRO A 79 -7.90 15.60 -8.83
CA PRO A 79 -7.75 14.97 -7.52
C PRO A 79 -9.04 14.31 -7.01
N ASN A 80 -8.95 13.06 -6.55
CA ASN A 80 -10.04 12.41 -5.81
C ASN A 80 -9.86 12.61 -4.29
N LYS A 81 -10.72 13.42 -3.67
CA LYS A 81 -10.69 13.67 -2.20
C LYS A 81 -11.39 12.58 -1.37
N ALA A 82 -12.14 11.69 -2.03
CA ALA A 82 -12.90 10.64 -1.38
C ALA A 82 -12.09 9.34 -1.20
N TRP A 83 -11.01 9.15 -1.96
CA TRP A 83 -10.14 7.98 -1.89
C TRP A 83 -8.85 8.28 -1.11
N GLY A 84 -8.26 7.26 -0.48
CA GLY A 84 -6.95 7.36 0.19
C GLY A 84 -7.00 8.07 1.54
N ASN A 85 -8.19 8.29 2.10
CA ASN A 85 -8.42 9.01 3.36
C ASN A 85 -8.88 8.10 4.51
N ALA A 86 -8.93 6.78 4.28
CA ALA A 86 -9.27 5.82 5.32
C ALA A 86 -8.21 5.89 6.43
N PRO A 87 -8.61 5.97 7.72
CA PRO A 87 -7.66 5.76 8.80
C PRO A 87 -7.04 4.39 8.57
N GLY A 88 -5.71 4.33 8.63
CA GLY A 88 -5.01 3.06 8.61
C GLY A 88 -5.65 2.11 9.62
N VAL A 89 -5.68 0.82 9.33
CA VAL A 89 -5.94 -0.17 10.38
C VAL A 89 -4.73 -0.08 11.31
N GLU A 90 -4.78 0.84 12.27
CA GLU A 90 -3.90 0.86 13.43
C GLU A 90 -4.18 -0.46 14.12
N ASP A 91 -3.27 -1.41 13.96
CA ASP A 91 -3.34 -2.69 14.64
C ASP A 91 -3.44 -2.37 16.13
N SER A 92 -4.62 -2.62 16.69
CA SER A 92 -4.94 -2.36 18.09
C SER A 92 -4.21 -3.40 18.94
N ASP A 93 -2.90 -3.30 19.06
CA ASP A 93 -2.14 -4.13 20.00
C ASP A 93 -0.91 -3.42 20.59
N HIS A 94 -0.96 -3.35 21.93
CA HIS A 94 0.09 -2.96 22.87
C HIS A 94 0.33 -1.46 23.15
N HIS A 95 -0.74 -0.74 23.55
CA HIS A 95 -0.59 0.17 24.70
C HIS A 95 -0.33 -0.69 25.95
N ASP A 96 0.92 -1.07 26.17
CA ASP A 96 1.38 -1.63 27.44
C ASP A 96 1.32 -0.52 28.49
N ASN A 97 0.15 -0.38 29.14
CA ASN A 97 -0.01 0.36 30.39
C ASN A 97 0.76 -0.36 31.51
N ARG A 98 2.09 -0.36 31.43
CA ARG A 98 2.95 -0.54 32.61
C ARG A 98 3.17 0.83 33.24
N ASP A 99 2.09 1.32 33.83
CA ASP A 99 2.18 2.30 34.91
C ASP A 99 2.83 1.57 36.09
N VAL A 100 4.15 1.71 36.17
CA VAL A 100 4.96 1.17 37.25
C VAL A 100 4.59 1.87 38.54
N GLY A 101 3.88 1.15 39.41
CA GLY A 101 3.66 1.57 40.79
C GLY A 101 5.00 1.76 41.50
N PHE A 102 5.44 3.00 41.62
CA PHE A 102 6.45 3.42 42.58
C PHE A 102 5.72 4.04 43.78
N GLY A 103 5.34 3.18 44.73
CA GLY A 103 5.23 3.60 46.12
C GLY A 103 6.57 3.35 46.83
N PRO A 104 6.94 4.14 47.85
CA PRO A 104 7.66 3.60 48.99
C PRO A 104 6.74 2.70 49.84
#